data_AF-A0A4U9TQY6-F1
#
_entry.id   AF-A0A4U9TQY6-F1
#
_cell.length_a   1.000
_cell.length_b   1.000
_cell.length_c   1.000
_cell.angle_alpha   90.00
_cell.angle_beta   90.00
_cell.angle_gamma   90.00
#
_symmetry.space_group_name_H-M   'P 1'
#
loop_
_entity.id
_entity.type
_entity.pdbx_description
1 polymer ?
#
loop_
_entity_poly.entity_id
_entity_poly.type
_entity_poly.pdbx_seq_one_letter_code
_entity_poly.pdbx_strand_id
1 'polypeptide(L)'
;MVKRGCGRFPGLPGEKQCLPKQNGSAQLSFTLNTAENWLPWFVIWGTPLKRNLRRWIRLWEASGGVTETIRRKPRYSDVQKQAAVEHYLNHGCCLAFTTRTLGYPCCDVLARWVNELHPDRRLTFTSTINQNAPFEPKLKRQAVMALCTRRVSAGEIARNIGVSRTVLYKWKDEIIGNGAYQAMRKHKAPSPEEERDALREEIARLNQEIQRQQMELDILKKAKEIIKKDPGISVSTLTNREKTKIVDALRETHPLAELLSVLALARSSYFYHRVALRAGDKYVTVRGTMAEIFNGNYRCYGYRRLHAMLRQEGLRLSEKVVRRLMAEEQLVVSRSRRQWWTASMAKW
;
A
#
# COMPACT_ATOMS: atom_id res chain seq x y z
N MET A 1 5.34 -14.33 -4.46
CA MET A 1 6.57 -15.10 -4.74
C MET A 1 6.93 -15.87 -3.47
N VAL A 2 7.18 -17.18 -3.43
CA VAL A 2 7.30 -18.22 -4.48
C VAL A 2 6.62 -19.51 -3.98
N LYS A 3 5.87 -20.21 -4.84
CA LYS A 3 5.34 -21.56 -4.58
C LYS A 3 6.47 -22.59 -4.76
N ARG A 4 6.60 -23.60 -3.90
CA ARG A 4 7.41 -24.80 -4.20
C ARG A 4 6.47 -25.94 -4.59
N GLY A 5 6.58 -26.40 -5.84
CA GLY A 5 5.79 -27.51 -6.38
C GLY A 5 6.46 -28.86 -6.16
N CYS A 6 5.66 -29.93 -6.18
CA CYS A 6 6.15 -31.30 -6.10
C CYS A 6 6.79 -31.74 -7.43
N GLY A 7 7.98 -32.35 -7.33
CA GLY A 7 8.67 -32.97 -8.46
C GLY A 7 8.18 -34.40 -8.73
N ARG A 8 8.13 -34.77 -10.01
CA ARG A 8 7.60 -36.03 -10.56
C ARG A 8 8.68 -37.13 -10.58
N PHE A 9 8.31 -38.36 -10.19
CA PHE A 9 9.11 -39.58 -10.41
C PHE A 9 9.11 -40.04 -11.89
N PRO A 10 10.20 -40.66 -12.38
CA PRO A 10 10.18 -41.50 -13.57
C PRO A 10 10.68 -42.94 -13.35
N GLY A 11 9.94 -43.92 -13.89
CA GLY A 11 10.46 -44.99 -14.75
C GLY A 11 11.34 -46.12 -14.17
N LEU A 12 10.77 -47.34 -14.13
CA LEU A 12 11.50 -48.63 -14.22
C LEU A 12 12.05 -48.83 -15.66
N PRO A 13 12.99 -49.77 -15.92
CA PRO A 13 12.57 -51.16 -16.23
C PRO A 13 13.53 -52.31 -15.82
N GLY A 14 12.94 -53.51 -15.70
CA GLY A 14 13.55 -54.83 -15.94
C GLY A 14 14.60 -55.39 -14.93
N GLU A 15 15.11 -56.62 -15.12
CA GLU A 15 14.49 -57.81 -15.74
C GLU A 15 15.13 -59.14 -15.26
N LYS A 16 14.44 -60.24 -15.57
CA LYS A 16 14.86 -61.65 -15.83
C LYS A 16 16.31 -61.87 -16.30
N GLN A 17 17.03 -63.00 -16.10
CA GLN A 17 16.83 -64.36 -15.52
C GLN A 17 18.22 -64.81 -14.96
N CYS A 18 18.41 -65.85 -14.13
CA CYS A 18 18.44 -67.28 -14.48
C CYS A 18 18.59 -68.17 -13.23
N LEU A 19 17.92 -69.33 -13.22
CA LEU A 19 18.29 -70.52 -12.43
C LEU A 19 19.39 -71.29 -13.20
N PRO A 20 20.30 -72.07 -12.57
CA PRO A 20 19.91 -73.43 -12.19
C PRO A 20 20.65 -74.12 -11.01
N LYS A 21 20.14 -75.32 -10.72
CA LYS A 21 20.71 -76.47 -9.98
C LYS A 21 20.43 -76.57 -8.48
N GLN A 22 19.88 -77.73 -8.14
CA GLN A 22 19.50 -78.21 -6.81
C GLN A 22 20.70 -78.89 -6.15
N ASN A 23 20.81 -78.80 -4.81
CA ASN A 23 20.79 -79.94 -3.87
C ASN A 23 21.38 -79.53 -2.50
N GLY A 24 20.84 -80.12 -1.42
CA GLY A 24 21.55 -80.20 -0.13
C GLY A 24 21.21 -79.13 0.92
N SER A 25 20.08 -79.31 1.61
CA SER A 25 19.89 -79.12 3.07
C SER A 25 20.57 -77.97 3.86
N ALA A 26 19.70 -77.25 4.59
CA ALA A 26 19.96 -76.61 5.89
C ALA A 26 20.81 -75.31 5.93
N GLN A 27 20.13 -74.16 5.87
CA GLN A 27 20.00 -73.20 7.00
C GLN A 27 19.15 -71.99 6.58
N LEU A 28 18.00 -71.77 7.23
CA LEU A 28 17.11 -70.63 6.96
C LEU A 28 17.61 -69.35 7.65
N SER A 29 18.64 -68.71 7.08
CA SER A 29 19.01 -67.33 7.41
C SER A 29 18.06 -66.35 6.73
N PHE A 30 16.88 -66.12 7.32
CA PHE A 30 15.88 -65.21 6.75
C PHE A 30 16.31 -63.75 6.90
N THR A 31 16.80 -63.15 5.81
CA THR A 31 17.23 -61.74 5.79
C THR A 31 16.01 -60.81 5.84
N LEU A 32 16.06 -59.84 6.75
CA LEU A 32 15.02 -58.82 6.93
C LEU A 32 14.95 -57.90 5.70
N ASN A 33 14.04 -58.19 4.76
CA ASN A 33 13.67 -57.23 3.72
C ASN A 33 12.21 -57.36 3.28
N THR A 34 11.33 -56.57 3.91
CA THR A 34 10.06 -56.07 3.36
C THR A 34 9.51 -55.02 4.32
N ALA A 35 9.53 -53.75 3.90
CA ALA A 35 9.13 -52.62 4.74
C ALA A 35 7.60 -52.33 4.74
N GLU A 36 6.81 -53.11 4.00
CA GLU A 36 5.42 -52.76 3.69
C GLU A 36 4.39 -53.33 4.69
N ASN A 37 4.72 -54.40 5.43
CA ASN A 37 3.80 -55.00 6.42
C ASN A 37 3.82 -54.33 7.82
N TRP A 38 4.56 -53.24 8.00
CA TRP A 38 4.73 -52.59 9.33
C TRP A 38 3.68 -51.52 9.65
N LEU A 39 2.74 -51.22 8.74
CA LEU A 39 1.73 -50.18 8.94
C LEU A 39 0.75 -50.47 10.12
N PRO A 40 0.24 -51.70 10.32
CA PRO A 40 -0.58 -52.02 11.50
C PRO A 40 0.20 -51.88 12.83
N TRP A 41 1.52 -52.04 12.78
CA TRP A 41 2.39 -52.05 13.94
C TRP A 41 2.57 -50.64 14.56
N PHE A 42 2.66 -49.59 13.73
CA PHE A 42 2.77 -48.20 14.18
C PHE A 42 1.57 -47.74 15.03
N VAL A 43 0.35 -48.15 14.68
CA VAL A 43 -0.90 -47.75 15.35
C VAL A 43 -1.02 -48.40 16.74
N ILE A 44 -0.52 -49.63 16.91
CA ILE A 44 -0.78 -50.44 18.11
C ILE A 44 0.27 -50.24 19.21
N TRP A 45 1.52 -49.91 18.88
CA TRP A 45 2.61 -49.83 19.88
C TRP A 45 3.36 -48.50 19.98
N GLY A 46 3.20 -47.58 19.03
CA GLY A 46 4.03 -46.36 18.96
C GLY A 46 5.46 -46.64 18.50
N THR A 47 6.32 -45.62 18.49
CA THR A 47 7.61 -45.62 17.80
C THR A 47 8.58 -46.76 18.17
N PRO A 48 9.37 -47.29 17.20
CA PRO A 48 10.14 -48.53 17.36
C PRO A 48 11.41 -48.37 18.20
N LEU A 49 11.29 -48.61 19.52
CA LEU A 49 12.43 -49.09 20.30
C LEU A 49 12.67 -50.58 20.00
N LYS A 50 13.93 -50.95 19.74
CA LYS A 50 14.41 -52.31 19.41
C LYS A 50 13.95 -53.41 20.38
N ARG A 51 13.62 -53.06 21.63
CA ARG A 51 13.04 -53.97 22.64
C ARG A 51 11.58 -54.38 22.35
N ASN A 52 10.76 -53.47 21.82
CA ASN A 52 9.34 -53.76 21.52
C ASN A 52 9.22 -54.73 20.34
N LEU A 53 10.04 -54.56 19.29
CA LEU A 53 10.12 -55.50 18.17
C LEU A 53 10.45 -56.93 18.64
N ARG A 54 11.50 -57.08 19.46
CA ARG A 54 11.91 -58.37 20.05
C ARG A 54 10.89 -58.99 21.02
N ARG A 55 9.94 -58.21 21.54
CA ARG A 55 8.84 -58.73 22.37
C ARG A 55 7.67 -59.16 21.49
N TRP A 56 7.40 -58.42 20.41
CA TRP A 56 6.37 -58.76 19.43
C TRP A 56 6.71 -60.05 18.67
N ILE A 57 7.93 -60.20 18.15
CA ILE A 57 8.37 -61.40 17.41
C ILE A 57 8.14 -62.68 18.25
N ARG A 58 8.62 -62.69 19.51
CA ARG A 58 8.42 -63.82 20.42
C ARG A 58 6.96 -64.11 20.76
N LEU A 59 6.09 -63.10 20.77
CA LEU A 59 4.64 -63.30 20.99
C LEU A 59 3.95 -63.83 19.73
N TRP A 60 4.37 -63.37 18.55
CA TRP A 60 3.82 -63.80 17.25
C TRP A 60 4.23 -65.24 16.91
N GLU A 61 5.48 -65.61 17.20
CA GLU A 61 5.98 -67.00 17.14
C GLU A 61 5.21 -67.91 18.11
N ALA A 62 4.89 -67.42 19.32
CA ALA A 62 4.13 -68.17 20.31
C ALA A 62 2.61 -68.23 20.02
N SER A 63 2.03 -67.27 19.29
CA SER A 63 0.60 -67.22 18.96
C SER A 63 0.25 -67.75 17.56
N GLY A 64 1.19 -68.41 16.88
CA GLY A 64 0.94 -69.05 15.58
C GLY A 64 0.49 -68.09 14.47
N GLY A 65 0.86 -66.81 14.57
CA GLY A 65 0.48 -65.78 13.60
C GLY A 65 -0.87 -65.10 13.83
N VAL A 66 -1.68 -65.53 14.79
CA VAL A 66 -2.94 -64.84 15.14
C VAL A 66 -2.62 -63.64 16.03
N THR A 67 -2.85 -62.43 15.52
CA THR A 67 -2.82 -61.20 16.31
C THR A 67 -4.22 -60.87 16.81
N GLU A 68 -4.64 -61.48 17.92
CA GLU A 68 -5.80 -61.00 18.64
C GLU A 68 -5.61 -59.52 19.00
N THR A 69 -6.66 -58.70 18.82
CA THR A 69 -6.59 -57.28 19.17
C THR A 69 -6.54 -57.15 20.69
N ILE A 70 -5.33 -57.04 21.23
CA ILE A 70 -5.07 -56.85 22.66
C ILE A 70 -5.83 -55.61 23.13
N ARG A 71 -7.02 -55.82 23.70
CA ARG A 71 -7.83 -54.75 24.30
C ARG A 71 -7.01 -54.15 25.43
N ARG A 72 -6.42 -52.97 25.17
CA ARG A 72 -5.64 -52.25 26.18
C ARG A 72 -6.53 -52.05 27.40
N LYS A 73 -6.14 -52.64 28.54
CA LYS A 73 -6.84 -52.49 29.81
C LYS A 73 -7.02 -50.98 30.09
N PRO A 74 -8.23 -50.50 30.38
CA PRO A 74 -8.46 -49.08 30.58
C PRO A 74 -7.55 -48.55 31.70
N ARG A 75 -6.95 -47.38 31.48
CA ARG A 75 -5.91 -46.80 32.36
C ARG A 75 -6.43 -46.50 33.78
N TYR A 76 -7.73 -46.41 33.94
CA TYR A 76 -8.44 -46.17 35.19
C TYR A 76 -9.65 -47.11 35.24
N SER A 77 -10.04 -47.55 36.44
CA SER A 77 -11.25 -48.36 36.63
C SER A 77 -12.52 -47.49 36.62
N ASP A 78 -13.68 -48.09 36.38
CA ASP A 78 -14.95 -47.36 36.43
C ASP A 78 -15.28 -46.84 37.84
N VAL A 79 -14.83 -47.54 38.89
CA VAL A 79 -14.89 -47.06 40.29
C VAL A 79 -14.07 -45.78 40.48
N GLN A 80 -12.85 -45.72 39.92
CA GLN A 80 -12.02 -44.52 39.93
C GLN A 80 -12.63 -43.38 39.12
N LYS A 81 -13.32 -43.70 38.01
CA LYS A 81 -14.06 -42.74 37.19
C LYS A 81 -15.24 -42.13 37.97
N GLN A 82 -16.04 -42.96 38.62
CA GLN A 82 -17.18 -42.54 39.45
C GLN A 82 -16.72 -41.68 40.62
N ALA A 83 -15.77 -42.16 41.43
CA ALA A 83 -15.24 -41.41 42.58
C ALA A 83 -14.67 -40.04 42.20
N ALA A 84 -14.00 -39.93 41.04
CA ALA A 84 -13.48 -38.64 40.56
C ALA A 84 -14.59 -37.67 40.13
N VAL A 85 -15.69 -38.17 39.55
CA VAL A 85 -16.85 -37.36 39.15
C VAL A 85 -17.70 -36.97 40.36
N GLU A 86 -17.91 -37.87 41.33
CA GLU A 86 -18.59 -37.55 42.59
C GLU A 86 -17.84 -36.50 43.41
N HIS A 87 -16.51 -36.65 43.54
CA HIS A 87 -15.66 -35.63 44.17
C HIS A 87 -15.78 -34.28 43.43
N TYR A 88 -15.91 -34.27 42.11
CA TYR A 88 -16.12 -33.05 41.33
C TYR A 88 -17.47 -32.39 41.63
N LEU A 89 -18.54 -33.16 41.73
CA LEU A 89 -19.87 -32.65 42.07
C LEU A 89 -19.93 -32.10 43.50
N ASN A 90 -19.32 -32.79 44.46
CA ASN A 90 -19.38 -32.42 45.87
C ASN A 90 -18.50 -31.21 46.21
N HIS A 91 -17.41 -30.97 45.47
CA HIS A 91 -16.44 -29.90 45.74
C HIS A 91 -16.52 -28.73 44.74
N GLY A 92 -17.75 -28.29 44.41
CA GLY A 92 -17.98 -27.05 43.67
C GLY A 92 -17.59 -27.07 42.19
N CYS A 93 -17.58 -28.25 41.55
CA CYS A 93 -17.40 -28.40 40.10
C CYS A 93 -16.08 -27.82 39.53
N CYS A 94 -14.99 -27.84 40.30
CA CYS A 94 -13.68 -27.34 39.88
C CYS A 94 -12.72 -28.46 39.43
N LEU A 95 -12.51 -28.61 38.11
CA LEU A 95 -11.62 -29.63 37.51
C LEU A 95 -10.18 -29.56 38.03
N ALA A 96 -9.64 -28.35 38.17
CA ALA A 96 -8.26 -28.17 38.63
C ALA A 96 -8.08 -28.47 40.11
N PHE A 97 -9.13 -28.28 40.93
CA PHE A 97 -9.11 -28.67 42.34
C PHE A 97 -9.15 -30.19 42.47
N THR A 98 -10.13 -30.85 41.87
CA THR A 98 -10.30 -32.31 41.91
C THR A 98 -9.10 -33.07 41.38
N THR A 99 -8.49 -32.63 40.27
CA THR A 99 -7.25 -33.23 39.75
C THR A 99 -6.07 -33.10 40.71
N ARG A 100 -5.97 -31.99 41.48
CA ARG A 100 -4.93 -31.85 42.51
C ARG A 100 -5.21 -32.70 43.75
N THR A 101 -6.45 -32.76 44.21
CA THR A 101 -6.84 -33.49 45.43
C THR A 101 -6.71 -35.01 45.26
N LEU A 102 -7.10 -35.53 44.10
CA LEU A 102 -7.04 -36.98 43.81
C LEU A 102 -5.70 -37.43 43.21
N GLY A 103 -4.90 -36.51 42.64
CA GLY A 103 -3.67 -36.83 41.90
C GLY A 103 -3.89 -37.50 40.53
N TYR A 104 -5.14 -37.88 40.22
CA TYR A 104 -5.58 -38.43 38.94
C TYR A 104 -7.07 -38.08 38.70
N PRO A 105 -7.58 -38.14 37.47
CA PRO A 105 -6.84 -38.09 36.20
C PRO A 105 -6.51 -36.61 35.84
N CYS A 106 -5.91 -36.36 34.68
CA CYS A 106 -5.73 -34.97 34.21
C CYS A 106 -7.08 -34.29 33.91
N CYS A 107 -7.08 -32.96 33.95
CA CYS A 107 -8.27 -32.12 33.78
C CYS A 107 -9.12 -32.50 32.55
N ASP A 108 -8.49 -32.82 31.41
CA ASP A 108 -9.18 -33.15 30.15
C ASP A 108 -9.82 -34.56 30.13
N VAL A 109 -9.31 -35.48 30.95
CA VAL A 109 -9.91 -36.81 31.14
C VAL A 109 -11.11 -36.69 32.07
N LEU A 110 -10.96 -36.00 33.20
CA LEU A 110 -12.07 -35.75 34.14
C LEU A 110 -13.18 -34.96 33.45
N ALA A 111 -12.83 -33.94 32.66
CA ALA A 111 -13.73 -33.19 31.80
C ALA A 111 -14.62 -34.08 30.93
N ARG A 112 -14.05 -35.08 30.25
CA ARG A 112 -14.84 -36.03 29.46
C ARG A 112 -15.69 -36.94 30.32
N TRP A 113 -15.18 -37.46 31.43
CA TRP A 113 -15.96 -38.32 32.31
C TRP A 113 -17.18 -37.62 32.93
N VAL A 114 -17.04 -36.34 33.31
CA VAL A 114 -18.19 -35.54 33.76
C VAL A 114 -19.19 -35.34 32.61
N ASN A 115 -18.75 -35.08 31.38
CA ASN A 115 -19.65 -34.97 30.23
C ASN A 115 -20.36 -36.30 29.89
N GLU A 116 -19.66 -37.43 30.03
CA GLU A 116 -20.17 -38.78 29.75
C GLU A 116 -21.19 -39.25 30.78
N LEU A 117 -21.03 -38.86 32.06
CA LEU A 117 -21.92 -39.29 33.16
C LEU A 117 -23.00 -38.25 33.51
N HIS A 118 -22.73 -36.96 33.33
CA HIS A 118 -23.64 -35.86 33.67
C HIS A 118 -23.55 -34.72 32.63
N PRO A 119 -24.09 -34.91 31.41
CA PRO A 119 -24.03 -33.92 30.33
C PRO A 119 -24.56 -32.54 30.78
N ASP A 120 -25.63 -32.51 31.57
CA ASP A 120 -26.28 -31.28 32.04
C ASP A 120 -25.51 -30.52 33.14
N ARG A 121 -24.51 -31.15 33.78
CA ARG A 121 -23.77 -30.53 34.89
C ARG A 121 -22.47 -29.84 34.50
N ARG A 122 -21.98 -30.04 33.27
CA ARG A 122 -20.77 -29.36 32.75
C ARG A 122 -21.10 -28.32 31.69
N LEU A 123 -21.94 -27.35 32.08
CA LEU A 123 -22.43 -26.23 31.25
C LEU A 123 -21.35 -25.17 30.95
N THR A 124 -20.23 -25.57 30.32
CA THR A 124 -19.14 -24.63 29.95
C THR A 124 -18.56 -24.89 28.56
N PHE A 125 -19.26 -24.39 27.53
CA PHE A 125 -18.58 -23.94 26.32
C PHE A 125 -17.76 -22.68 26.65
N THR A 126 -16.51 -22.90 27.08
CA THR A 126 -15.52 -21.82 27.17
C THR A 126 -15.10 -21.38 25.77
N SER A 127 -14.93 -20.06 25.58
CA SER A 127 -14.49 -19.46 24.31
C SER A 127 -13.17 -20.03 23.77
N THR A 128 -12.37 -20.65 24.63
CA THR A 128 -11.07 -21.25 24.31
C THR A 128 -11.18 -22.55 23.51
N ILE A 129 -12.27 -23.32 23.65
CA ILE A 129 -12.40 -24.66 23.05
C ILE A 129 -13.05 -24.60 21.65
N ASN A 130 -13.88 -23.58 21.37
CA ASN A 130 -14.41 -23.34 20.03
C ASN A 130 -14.74 -21.85 19.83
N GLN A 131 -13.84 -21.12 19.17
CA GLN A 131 -14.15 -19.76 18.70
C GLN A 131 -15.19 -19.79 17.56
N ASN A 132 -15.28 -20.90 16.82
CA ASN A 132 -16.10 -21.09 15.62
C ASN A 132 -17.25 -22.09 15.82
N ALA A 133 -17.73 -22.32 17.04
CA ALA A 133 -19.00 -23.04 17.22
C ALA A 133 -20.12 -22.27 16.48
N PRO A 134 -20.88 -22.91 15.56
CA PRO A 134 -21.86 -22.24 14.72
C PRO A 134 -23.15 -21.96 15.50
N PHE A 135 -23.09 -21.04 16.47
CA PHE A 135 -24.27 -20.52 17.17
C PHE A 135 -25.17 -19.79 16.17
N GLU A 136 -26.44 -20.21 16.08
CA GLU A 136 -27.40 -19.61 15.15
C GLU A 136 -27.49 -18.08 15.37
N PRO A 137 -27.44 -17.26 14.29
CA PRO A 137 -27.51 -15.81 14.42
C PRO A 137 -28.77 -15.30 15.14
N LYS A 138 -29.89 -16.04 15.07
CA LYS A 138 -31.13 -15.73 15.81
C LYS A 138 -30.93 -15.88 17.32
N LEU A 139 -30.35 -17.00 17.76
CA LEU A 139 -30.06 -17.28 19.16
C LEU A 139 -29.10 -16.24 19.76
N LYS A 140 -28.06 -15.81 19.02
CA LYS A 140 -27.18 -14.71 19.46
C LYS A 140 -27.94 -13.40 19.70
N ARG A 141 -28.84 -13.03 18.77
CA ARG A 141 -29.66 -11.80 18.90
C ARG A 141 -30.61 -11.89 20.09
N GLN A 142 -31.32 -13.01 20.26
CA GLN A 142 -32.22 -13.25 21.39
C GLN A 142 -31.47 -13.17 22.73
N ALA A 143 -30.27 -13.76 22.82
CA ALA A 143 -29.41 -13.69 24.00
C ALA A 143 -29.03 -12.25 24.38
N VAL A 144 -28.66 -11.43 23.38
CA VAL A 144 -28.30 -10.03 23.58
C VAL A 144 -29.52 -9.17 23.94
N MET A 145 -30.68 -9.41 23.31
CA MET A 145 -31.94 -8.76 23.69
C MET A 145 -32.35 -9.07 25.13
N ALA A 146 -32.21 -10.33 25.57
CA ALA A 146 -32.45 -10.72 26.97
C ALA A 146 -31.49 -10.01 27.94
N LEU A 147 -30.21 -9.89 27.60
CA LEU A 147 -29.22 -9.17 28.41
C LEU A 147 -29.53 -7.67 28.51
N CYS A 148 -29.98 -7.05 27.43
CA CYS A 148 -30.32 -5.62 27.41
C CYS A 148 -31.62 -5.29 28.13
N THR A 149 -32.61 -6.19 28.10
CA THR A 149 -33.91 -6.00 28.77
C THR A 149 -33.87 -6.29 30.28
N ARG A 150 -32.73 -6.77 30.82
CA ARG A 150 -32.40 -6.90 32.26
C ARG A 150 -33.46 -7.57 33.17
N ARG A 151 -34.38 -8.37 32.61
CA ARG A 151 -35.38 -9.12 33.40
C ARG A 151 -34.78 -10.23 34.27
N VAL A 152 -33.59 -10.71 33.90
CA VAL A 152 -32.91 -11.87 34.49
C VAL A 152 -31.41 -11.58 34.59
N SER A 153 -30.71 -12.23 35.52
CA SER A 153 -29.27 -12.01 35.70
C SER A 153 -28.45 -12.48 34.49
N ALA A 154 -27.39 -11.76 34.13
CA ALA A 154 -26.55 -12.10 32.97
C ALA A 154 -25.89 -13.50 33.09
N GLY A 155 -25.67 -14.01 34.30
CA GLY A 155 -25.15 -15.36 34.53
C GLY A 155 -26.22 -16.46 34.37
N GLU A 156 -27.49 -16.11 34.45
CA GLU A 156 -28.63 -17.04 34.29
C GLU A 156 -29.12 -17.09 32.85
N ILE A 157 -29.14 -15.94 32.16
CA ILE A 157 -29.27 -15.90 30.69
C ILE A 157 -28.17 -16.75 30.04
N ALA A 158 -26.92 -16.62 30.51
CA ALA A 158 -25.79 -17.42 30.07
C ALA A 158 -26.00 -18.93 30.33
N ARG A 159 -26.47 -19.32 31.53
CA ARG A 159 -26.81 -20.72 31.87
C ARG A 159 -27.91 -21.30 30.98
N ASN A 160 -29.02 -20.58 30.78
CA ASN A 160 -30.16 -21.04 29.96
C ASN A 160 -29.79 -21.24 28.48
N ILE A 161 -28.73 -20.60 28.01
CA ILE A 161 -28.23 -20.71 26.63
C ILE A 161 -27.02 -21.68 26.54
N GLY A 162 -26.52 -22.21 27.66
CA GLY A 162 -25.36 -23.13 27.71
C GLY A 162 -24.01 -22.47 27.41
N VAL A 163 -23.91 -21.15 27.58
CA VAL A 163 -22.79 -20.31 27.12
C VAL A 163 -22.16 -19.58 28.30
N SER A 164 -20.85 -19.30 28.25
CA SER A 164 -20.21 -18.52 29.33
C SER A 164 -20.66 -17.05 29.33
N ARG A 165 -20.76 -16.44 30.52
CA ARG A 165 -21.09 -15.01 30.70
C ARG A 165 -20.17 -14.09 29.88
N THR A 166 -18.91 -14.46 29.70
CA THR A 166 -17.92 -13.71 28.92
C THR A 166 -18.25 -13.70 27.42
N VAL A 167 -18.72 -14.83 26.88
CA VAL A 167 -19.15 -14.92 25.47
C VAL A 167 -20.45 -14.13 25.24
N LEU A 168 -21.35 -14.11 26.22
CA LEU A 168 -22.58 -13.31 26.16
C LEU A 168 -22.29 -11.79 26.08
N TYR A 169 -21.31 -11.29 26.84
CA TYR A 169 -20.84 -9.91 26.68
C TYR A 169 -20.16 -9.68 25.32
N LYS A 170 -19.32 -10.62 24.85
CA LYS A 170 -18.69 -10.52 23.52
C LYS A 170 -19.74 -10.40 22.40
N TRP A 171 -20.82 -11.17 22.43
CA TRP A 171 -21.92 -11.05 21.47
C TRP A 171 -22.65 -9.72 21.56
N LYS A 172 -22.86 -9.20 22.77
CA LYS A 172 -23.45 -7.87 22.97
C LYS A 172 -22.55 -6.79 22.37
N ASP A 173 -21.24 -6.86 22.57
CA ASP A 173 -20.29 -5.89 22.02
C ASP A 173 -20.12 -6.03 20.49
N GLU A 174 -20.25 -7.25 19.94
CA GLU A 174 -20.30 -7.53 18.49
C GLU A 174 -21.59 -7.01 17.81
N ILE A 175 -22.75 -7.09 18.47
CA ILE A 175 -24.06 -6.78 17.88
C ILE A 175 -24.51 -5.32 18.11
N ILE A 176 -24.23 -4.76 19.29
CA ILE A 176 -24.66 -3.39 19.65
C ILE A 176 -23.53 -2.38 19.42
N GLY A 177 -22.28 -2.85 19.30
CA GLY A 177 -21.10 -2.00 19.20
C GLY A 177 -20.66 -1.48 20.57
N ASN A 178 -19.34 -1.34 20.74
CA ASN A 178 -18.76 -1.01 22.04
C ASN A 178 -18.50 0.50 22.22
N GLY A 179 -19.23 1.37 21.52
CA GLY A 179 -18.92 2.80 21.40
C GLY A 179 -18.79 3.53 22.74
N ALA A 180 -19.72 3.31 23.67
CA ALA A 180 -19.65 3.90 25.01
C ALA A 180 -18.42 3.42 25.81
N TYR A 181 -18.03 2.15 25.67
CA TYR A 181 -16.88 1.56 26.35
C TYR A 181 -15.54 1.90 25.68
N GLN A 182 -15.53 2.16 24.37
CA GLN A 182 -14.39 2.71 23.64
C GLN A 182 -14.15 4.17 24.03
N ALA A 183 -15.20 4.99 24.12
CA ALA A 183 -15.11 6.36 24.62
C ALA A 183 -14.70 6.45 26.11
N MET A 184 -15.17 5.52 26.95
CA MET A 184 -14.74 5.44 28.36
C MET A 184 -13.37 4.77 28.55
N ARG A 185 -12.80 4.13 27.51
CA ARG A 185 -11.42 3.66 27.55
C ARG A 185 -10.55 4.90 27.53
N LYS A 186 -9.74 5.12 28.57
CA LYS A 186 -8.69 6.14 28.54
C LYS A 186 -7.69 5.79 27.43
N HIS A 187 -7.96 6.28 26.22
CA HIS A 187 -6.89 6.67 25.32
C HIS A 187 -6.01 7.63 26.11
N LYS A 188 -4.70 7.41 26.07
CA LYS A 188 -3.75 8.39 26.59
C LYS A 188 -3.99 9.64 25.74
N ALA A 189 -4.67 10.64 26.30
CA ALA A 189 -4.86 11.90 25.62
C ALA A 189 -3.47 12.39 25.18
N PRO A 190 -3.33 12.90 23.94
CA PRO A 190 -2.05 13.46 23.51
C PRO A 190 -1.62 14.50 24.55
N SER A 191 -0.32 14.57 24.81
CA SER A 191 0.22 15.60 25.69
C SER A 191 -0.23 16.97 25.17
N PRO A 192 -0.56 17.96 26.03
CA PRO A 192 -0.80 19.33 25.55
C PRO A 192 0.41 19.90 24.79
N GLU A 193 1.59 19.29 24.92
CA GLU A 193 2.77 19.57 24.07
C GLU A 193 2.62 18.96 22.67
N GLU A 194 2.21 17.70 22.55
CA GLU A 194 1.94 17.02 21.27
C GLU A 194 0.81 17.73 20.48
N GLU A 195 -0.24 18.20 21.17
CA GLU A 195 -1.29 19.02 20.54
C GLU A 195 -0.77 20.38 20.06
N ARG A 196 0.08 21.05 20.85
CA ARG A 196 0.68 22.34 20.47
C ARG A 196 1.65 22.20 19.31
N ASP A 197 2.39 21.11 19.23
CA ASP A 197 3.32 20.85 18.13
C ASP A 197 2.58 20.46 16.85
N ALA A 198 1.53 19.65 16.92
CA ALA A 198 0.63 19.40 15.78
C ALA A 198 -0.03 20.70 15.26
N LEU A 199 -0.45 21.60 16.16
CA LEU A 199 -0.98 22.91 15.77
C LEU A 199 0.10 23.82 15.14
N ARG A 200 1.35 23.76 15.62
CA ARG A 200 2.49 24.49 15.01
C ARG A 200 2.80 23.97 13.61
N GLU A 201 2.77 22.66 13.40
CA GLU A 201 2.97 22.04 12.08
C GLU A 201 1.88 22.46 11.10
N GLU A 202 0.60 22.44 11.50
CA GLU A 202 -0.50 22.87 10.63
C GLU A 202 -0.45 24.39 10.36
N ILE A 203 -0.08 25.23 11.34
CA ILE A 203 0.16 26.67 11.11
C ILE A 203 1.31 26.88 10.12
N ALA A 204 2.41 26.13 10.23
CA ALA A 204 3.53 26.23 9.30
C ALA A 204 3.12 25.83 7.88
N ARG A 205 2.34 24.75 7.74
CA ARG A 205 1.79 24.28 6.46
C ARG A 205 0.82 25.28 5.85
N LEU A 206 -0.09 25.85 6.63
CA LEU A 206 -1.04 26.88 6.16
C LEU A 206 -0.31 28.17 5.75
N ASN A 207 0.74 28.57 6.47
CA ASN A 207 1.58 29.71 6.08
C ASN A 207 2.33 29.47 4.76
N GLN A 208 2.84 28.25 4.53
CA GLN A 208 3.44 27.88 3.23
C GLN A 208 2.41 27.90 2.09
N GLU A 209 1.18 27.45 2.35
CA GLU A 209 0.08 27.49 1.40
C GLU A 209 -0.29 28.95 1.03
N ILE A 210 -0.42 29.83 2.04
CA ILE A 210 -0.68 31.26 1.85
C ILE A 210 0.44 31.93 1.04
N GLN A 211 1.70 31.65 1.35
CA GLN A 211 2.85 32.19 0.60
C GLN A 211 2.84 31.74 -0.87
N ARG A 212 2.52 30.47 -1.14
CA ARG A 212 2.39 29.97 -2.53
C ARG A 212 1.27 30.68 -3.28
N GLN A 213 0.10 30.82 -2.67
CA GLN A 213 -1.05 31.50 -3.27
C GLN A 213 -0.77 33.00 -3.52
N GLN A 214 -0.09 33.68 -2.59
CA GLN A 214 0.35 35.07 -2.78
C GLN A 214 1.31 35.19 -3.97
N MET A 215 2.27 34.27 -4.12
CA MET A 215 3.20 34.24 -5.25
C MET A 215 2.48 34.03 -6.59
N GLU A 216 1.49 33.13 -6.64
CA GLU A 216 0.65 32.91 -7.84
C GLU A 216 -0.13 34.16 -8.25
N LEU A 217 -0.72 34.88 -7.27
CA LEU A 217 -1.42 36.14 -7.52
C LEU A 217 -0.48 37.24 -8.02
N ASP A 218 0.72 37.37 -7.44
CA ASP A 218 1.74 38.34 -7.89
C ASP A 218 2.23 38.02 -9.30
N ILE A 219 2.43 36.74 -9.63
CA ILE A 219 2.75 36.28 -10.99
C ILE A 219 1.66 36.70 -11.98
N LEU A 220 0.38 36.46 -11.67
CA LEU A 220 -0.74 36.84 -12.53
C LEU A 220 -0.85 38.36 -12.70
N LYS A 221 -0.67 39.11 -11.61
CA LYS A 221 -0.66 40.59 -11.62
C LYS A 221 0.48 41.14 -12.49
N LYS A 222 1.71 40.62 -12.33
CA LYS A 222 2.86 41.02 -13.16
C LYS A 222 2.74 40.56 -14.61
N ALA A 223 2.14 39.41 -14.89
CA ALA A 223 1.84 38.98 -16.25
C ALA A 223 0.92 39.99 -16.96
N LYS A 224 -0.14 40.44 -16.28
CA LYS A 224 -1.07 41.48 -16.77
C LYS A 224 -0.34 42.80 -17.01
N GLU A 225 0.44 43.29 -16.04
CA GLU A 225 1.20 44.55 -16.15
C GLU A 225 2.22 44.55 -17.30
N ILE A 226 3.04 43.49 -17.42
CA ILE A 226 4.19 43.44 -18.32
C ILE A 226 3.80 43.07 -19.76
N ILE A 227 2.82 42.17 -19.93
CA ILE A 227 2.52 41.56 -21.22
C ILE A 227 1.26 42.18 -21.85
N LYS A 228 0.47 42.96 -21.07
CA LYS A 228 -0.82 43.55 -21.50
C LYS A 228 -1.81 42.54 -22.10
N LYS A 229 -1.66 41.26 -21.74
CA LYS A 229 -2.57 40.18 -22.11
C LYS A 229 -3.73 40.13 -21.12
N ASP A 230 -4.92 39.88 -21.64
CA ASP A 230 -6.13 39.72 -20.83
C ASP A 230 -6.02 38.54 -19.85
N PRO A 231 -6.68 38.61 -18.68
CA PRO A 231 -6.57 37.60 -17.62
C PRO A 231 -7.09 36.20 -18.00
N GLY A 232 -7.71 36.03 -19.17
CA GLY A 232 -8.11 34.73 -19.72
C GLY A 232 -6.96 33.90 -20.32
N ILE A 233 -5.76 34.48 -20.47
CA ILE A 233 -4.60 33.78 -21.03
C ILE A 233 -3.79 33.11 -19.92
N SER A 234 -3.87 31.78 -19.84
CA SER A 234 -3.25 30.99 -18.77
C SER A 234 -1.72 31.03 -18.78
N VAL A 235 -1.13 30.96 -17.58
CA VAL A 235 0.34 31.05 -17.33
C VAL A 235 1.16 30.05 -18.15
N SER A 236 0.56 28.90 -18.51
CA SER A 236 1.18 27.86 -19.33
C SER A 236 1.42 28.28 -20.79
N THR A 237 0.64 29.22 -21.33
CA THR A 237 0.75 29.69 -22.73
C THR A 237 1.82 30.76 -22.96
N LEU A 238 2.43 31.29 -21.90
CA LEU A 238 3.48 32.30 -22.00
C LEU A 238 4.77 31.70 -22.57
N THR A 239 5.42 32.43 -23.46
CA THR A 239 6.74 32.07 -23.98
C THR A 239 7.80 32.14 -22.88
N ASN A 240 8.87 31.34 -22.99
CA ASN A 240 9.97 31.36 -22.00
C ASN A 240 10.60 32.76 -21.82
N ARG A 241 10.59 33.60 -22.85
CA ARG A 241 11.04 35.01 -22.76
C ARG A 241 10.09 35.87 -21.93
N GLU A 242 8.77 35.72 -22.09
CA GLU A 242 7.76 36.39 -21.26
C GLU A 242 7.83 35.93 -19.81
N LYS A 243 7.88 34.61 -19.57
CA LYS A 243 8.09 34.03 -18.23
C LYS A 243 9.34 34.60 -17.56
N THR A 244 10.45 34.70 -18.28
CA THR A 244 11.70 35.28 -17.77
C THR A 244 11.54 36.75 -17.35
N LYS A 245 10.75 37.56 -18.08
CA LYS A 245 10.47 38.95 -17.68
C LYS A 245 9.69 39.01 -16.35
N ILE A 246 8.69 38.15 -16.16
CA ILE A 246 7.94 38.07 -14.90
C ILE A 246 8.86 37.65 -13.75
N VAL A 247 9.70 36.62 -13.96
CA VAL A 247 10.68 36.18 -12.95
C VAL A 247 11.65 37.31 -12.59
N ASP A 248 12.24 38.03 -13.54
CA ASP A 248 13.20 39.10 -13.21
C ASP A 248 12.51 40.26 -12.46
N ALA A 249 11.22 40.52 -12.71
CA ALA A 249 10.43 41.54 -12.00
C ALA A 249 9.94 41.13 -10.60
N LEU A 250 9.82 39.83 -10.32
CA LEU A 250 9.41 39.29 -9.00
C LEU A 250 10.58 38.77 -8.15
N ARG A 251 11.80 38.79 -8.70
CA ARG A 251 13.00 38.25 -8.04
C ARG A 251 13.41 39.00 -6.76
N GLU A 252 12.91 40.21 -6.56
CA GLU A 252 13.15 41.00 -5.34
C GLU A 252 12.19 40.64 -4.21
N THR A 253 10.98 40.16 -4.52
CA THR A 253 9.95 39.81 -3.53
C THR A 253 9.89 38.32 -3.23
N HIS A 254 10.20 37.46 -4.21
CA HIS A 254 9.99 36.00 -4.14
C HIS A 254 11.26 35.22 -4.50
N PRO A 255 11.52 34.06 -3.85
CA PRO A 255 12.71 33.26 -4.11
C PRO A 255 12.70 32.66 -5.52
N LEU A 256 13.82 32.79 -6.22
CA LEU A 256 13.98 32.38 -7.62
C LEU A 256 13.65 30.88 -7.86
N ALA A 257 13.88 30.00 -6.88
CA ALA A 257 13.60 28.57 -7.05
C ALA A 257 12.09 28.30 -7.22
N GLU A 258 11.26 28.95 -6.40
CA GLU A 258 9.81 28.77 -6.38
C GLU A 258 9.14 29.46 -7.58
N LEU A 259 9.60 30.66 -7.94
CA LEU A 259 9.17 31.35 -9.16
C LEU A 259 9.39 30.49 -10.42
N LEU A 260 10.49 29.74 -10.49
CA LEU A 260 10.78 28.84 -11.60
C LEU A 260 9.92 27.57 -11.58
N SER A 261 9.57 27.03 -10.41
CA SER A 261 8.66 25.88 -10.32
C SER A 261 7.22 26.25 -10.68
N VAL A 262 6.68 27.35 -10.16
CA VAL A 262 5.30 27.82 -10.44
C VAL A 262 5.12 28.13 -11.93
N LEU A 263 6.11 28.77 -12.56
CA LEU A 263 6.06 29.10 -14.00
C LEU A 263 6.45 27.92 -14.92
N ALA A 264 6.83 26.77 -14.36
CA ALA A 264 7.40 25.62 -15.09
C ALA A 264 8.52 26.05 -16.07
N LEU A 265 9.48 26.85 -15.58
CA LEU A 265 10.59 27.38 -16.37
C LEU A 265 11.92 26.74 -15.94
N ALA A 266 12.59 26.05 -16.85
CA ALA A 266 13.90 25.46 -16.58
C ALA A 266 14.94 26.55 -16.24
N ARG A 267 15.78 26.28 -15.23
CA ARG A 267 16.78 27.22 -14.72
C ARG A 267 17.75 27.69 -15.82
N SER A 268 18.18 26.80 -16.71
CA SER A 268 19.01 27.12 -17.88
C SER A 268 18.31 28.10 -18.83
N SER A 269 17.05 27.86 -19.16
CA SER A 269 16.22 28.74 -20.00
C SER A 269 16.06 30.14 -19.40
N TYR A 270 15.87 30.25 -18.08
CA TYR A 270 15.83 31.53 -17.38
C TYR A 270 17.14 32.31 -17.55
N PHE A 271 18.30 31.71 -17.25
CA PHE A 271 19.58 32.42 -17.39
C PHE A 271 19.88 32.79 -18.85
N TYR A 272 19.60 31.90 -19.81
CA TYR A 272 19.74 32.17 -21.24
C TYR A 272 18.91 33.38 -21.69
N HIS A 273 17.61 33.39 -21.39
CA HIS A 273 16.74 34.51 -21.75
C HIS A 273 17.05 35.78 -20.97
N ARG A 274 17.52 35.69 -19.71
CA ARG A 274 17.90 36.86 -18.92
C ARG A 274 19.13 37.57 -19.48
N VAL A 275 20.14 36.81 -19.93
CA VAL A 275 21.30 37.39 -20.65
C VAL A 275 20.82 38.06 -21.94
N ALA A 276 19.95 37.41 -22.71
CA ALA A 276 19.39 37.99 -23.93
C ALA A 276 18.49 39.23 -23.70
N LEU A 277 17.86 39.37 -22.53
CA LEU A 277 17.12 40.58 -22.13
C LEU A 277 18.06 41.71 -21.70
N ARG A 278 19.17 41.40 -21.01
CA ARG A 278 20.15 42.39 -20.54
C ARG A 278 21.15 42.85 -21.60
N ALA A 279 21.36 42.06 -22.65
CA ALA A 279 22.25 42.39 -23.76
C ALA A 279 21.78 43.61 -24.60
N GLY A 280 20.61 44.19 -24.28
CA GLY A 280 19.99 45.28 -25.02
C GLY A 280 19.62 44.85 -26.44
N ASP A 281 19.36 45.83 -27.30
CA ASP A 281 19.28 45.58 -28.73
C ASP A 281 20.60 45.98 -29.41
N LYS A 282 21.29 44.98 -29.97
CA LYS A 282 22.58 45.10 -30.65
C LYS A 282 22.60 46.15 -31.77
N TYR A 283 21.43 46.49 -32.34
CA TYR A 283 21.31 47.40 -33.47
C TYR A 283 20.72 48.77 -33.09
N VAL A 284 20.73 49.18 -31.81
CA VAL A 284 20.27 50.53 -31.39
C VAL A 284 20.98 51.65 -32.15
N THR A 285 22.31 51.66 -32.16
CA THR A 285 23.12 52.68 -32.85
C THR A 285 22.86 52.67 -34.35
N VAL A 286 22.81 51.47 -34.94
CA VAL A 286 22.50 51.24 -36.36
C VAL A 286 21.11 51.76 -36.75
N ARG A 287 20.10 51.63 -35.88
CA ARG A 287 18.76 52.15 -36.15
C ARG A 287 18.74 53.67 -36.16
N GLY A 288 19.45 54.31 -35.22
CA GLY A 288 19.63 55.76 -35.19
C GLY A 288 20.21 56.28 -36.51
N THR A 289 21.40 55.82 -36.89
CA THR A 289 22.05 56.27 -38.14
C THR A 289 21.23 55.93 -39.38
N MET A 290 20.61 54.74 -39.44
CA MET A 290 19.73 54.36 -40.55
C MET A 290 18.50 55.29 -40.67
N ALA A 291 17.90 55.70 -39.54
CA ALA A 291 16.76 56.62 -39.52
C ALA A 291 17.17 58.07 -39.85
N GLU A 292 18.33 58.52 -39.38
CA GLU A 292 18.93 59.82 -39.73
C GLU A 292 19.19 59.91 -41.25
N ILE A 293 19.91 58.92 -41.81
CA ILE A 293 20.17 58.83 -43.25
C ILE A 293 18.85 58.81 -44.04
N PHE A 294 17.87 58.01 -43.60
CA PHE A 294 16.59 57.87 -44.30
C PHE A 294 15.79 59.18 -44.33
N ASN A 295 15.70 59.89 -43.20
CA ASN A 295 15.00 61.16 -43.11
C ASN A 295 15.74 62.28 -43.85
N GLY A 296 17.07 62.36 -43.74
CA GLY A 296 17.90 63.34 -44.45
C GLY A 296 17.86 63.21 -45.98
N ASN A 297 17.58 62.00 -46.50
CA ASN A 297 17.47 61.72 -47.94
C ASN A 297 16.00 61.62 -48.41
N TYR A 298 15.15 62.51 -47.90
CA TYR A 298 13.73 62.67 -48.27
C TYR A 298 12.88 61.38 -48.20
N ARG A 299 13.28 60.39 -47.38
CA ARG A 299 12.62 59.06 -47.26
C ARG A 299 12.60 58.25 -48.57
N CYS A 300 13.44 58.61 -49.54
CA CYS A 300 13.51 57.97 -50.86
C CYS A 300 14.42 56.73 -50.89
N TYR A 301 15.27 56.51 -49.87
CA TYR A 301 16.30 55.47 -49.90
C TYR A 301 15.76 54.13 -49.38
N GLY A 302 15.57 53.18 -50.30
CA GLY A 302 15.31 51.78 -49.95
C GLY A 302 16.56 51.06 -49.44
N TYR A 303 16.35 49.86 -48.88
CA TYR A 303 17.37 49.03 -48.22
C TYR A 303 18.68 48.88 -48.99
N ARG A 304 18.67 48.83 -50.34
CA ARG A 304 19.89 48.76 -51.16
C ARG A 304 20.76 50.02 -51.06
N ARG A 305 20.15 51.21 -51.07
CA ARG A 305 20.87 52.49 -50.93
C ARG A 305 21.29 52.73 -49.48
N LEU A 306 20.41 52.46 -48.52
CA LEU A 306 20.75 52.52 -47.10
C LEU A 306 21.91 51.58 -46.73
N HIS A 307 21.93 50.36 -47.26
CA HIS A 307 23.02 49.41 -47.04
C HIS A 307 24.37 49.90 -47.59
N ALA A 308 24.36 50.59 -48.73
CA ALA A 308 25.57 51.21 -49.29
C ALA A 308 26.07 52.38 -48.41
N MET A 309 25.16 53.26 -47.97
CA MET A 309 25.47 54.40 -47.08
C MET A 309 26.04 53.91 -45.73
N LEU A 310 25.36 52.97 -45.08
CA LEU A 310 25.82 52.37 -43.81
C LEU A 310 27.20 51.71 -43.96
N ARG A 311 27.52 51.14 -45.12
CA ARG A 311 28.86 50.59 -45.41
C ARG A 311 29.92 51.68 -45.57
N GLN A 312 29.57 52.85 -46.12
CA GLN A 312 30.47 54.01 -46.21
C GLN A 312 30.77 54.60 -44.82
N GLU A 313 29.79 54.61 -43.91
CA GLU A 313 29.97 54.95 -42.49
C GLU A 313 30.65 53.84 -41.65
N GLY A 314 31.19 52.80 -42.28
CA GLY A 314 31.92 51.72 -41.61
C GLY A 314 31.04 50.64 -40.96
N LEU A 315 29.72 50.76 -40.97
CA LEU A 315 28.78 49.79 -40.39
C LEU A 315 28.59 48.57 -41.32
N ARG A 316 29.50 47.59 -41.19
CA ARG A 316 29.52 46.35 -42.01
C ARG A 316 28.39 45.38 -41.64
N LEU A 317 27.19 45.65 -42.15
CA LEU A 317 25.99 44.82 -41.96
C LEU A 317 25.65 43.98 -43.20
N SER A 318 24.83 42.94 -42.99
CA SER A 318 24.19 42.19 -44.09
C SER A 318 22.96 42.94 -44.60
N GLU A 319 22.76 42.95 -45.91
CA GLU A 319 21.58 43.52 -46.58
C GLU A 319 20.26 42.97 -46.02
N LYS A 320 20.23 41.68 -45.63
CA LYS A 320 19.06 41.04 -44.99
C LYS A 320 18.74 41.65 -43.62
N VAL A 321 19.77 42.05 -42.86
CA VAL A 321 19.61 42.71 -41.55
C VAL A 321 19.10 44.13 -41.76
N VAL A 322 19.65 44.90 -42.70
CA VAL A 322 19.16 46.25 -43.03
C VAL A 322 17.70 46.21 -43.47
N ARG A 323 17.30 45.27 -44.34
CA ARG A 323 15.89 45.13 -44.76
C ARG A 323 14.97 44.80 -43.57
N ARG A 324 15.40 43.95 -42.64
CA ARG A 324 14.62 43.60 -41.44
C ARG A 324 14.47 44.81 -40.51
N LEU A 325 15.57 45.50 -40.23
CA LEU A 325 15.57 46.71 -39.39
C LEU A 325 14.69 47.81 -40.00
N MET A 326 14.72 48.04 -41.32
CA MET A 326 13.82 49.00 -41.97
C MET A 326 12.34 48.65 -41.79
N ALA A 327 11.99 47.37 -41.76
CA ALA A 327 10.61 46.92 -41.54
C ALA A 327 10.18 47.02 -40.06
N GLU A 328 11.10 46.73 -39.13
CA GLU A 328 10.90 46.94 -37.69
C GLU A 328 10.67 48.44 -37.38
N GLU A 329 11.48 49.32 -37.95
CA GLU A 329 11.42 50.78 -37.77
C GLU A 329 10.42 51.52 -38.68
N GLN A 330 9.59 50.79 -39.45
CA GLN A 330 8.59 51.37 -40.38
C GLN A 330 9.16 52.40 -41.38
N LEU A 331 10.41 52.23 -41.82
CA LEU A 331 11.06 53.11 -42.81
C LEU A 331 10.57 52.79 -44.23
N VAL A 332 9.31 53.12 -44.50
CA VAL A 332 8.65 52.86 -45.79
C VAL A 332 9.02 53.91 -46.82
N VAL A 333 9.67 53.49 -47.91
CA VAL A 333 10.02 54.36 -49.04
C VAL A 333 8.76 54.91 -49.69
N SER A 334 8.60 56.24 -49.69
CA SER A 334 7.56 56.93 -50.45
C SER A 334 7.78 56.75 -51.95
N ARG A 335 6.92 55.96 -52.59
CA ARG A 335 6.88 55.86 -54.06
C ARG A 335 5.88 56.88 -54.58
N SER A 336 6.36 57.94 -55.23
CA SER A 336 5.51 58.75 -56.09
C SER A 336 4.92 57.83 -57.18
N ARG A 337 3.60 57.61 -57.12
CA ARG A 337 2.86 56.88 -58.15
C ARG A 337 2.80 57.81 -59.34
N ARG A 338 3.57 57.54 -60.41
CA ARG A 338 3.48 58.31 -61.66
C ARG A 338 2.01 58.33 -62.11
N GLN A 339 1.35 59.47 -61.96
CA GLN A 339 0.11 59.73 -62.66
C GLN A 339 0.47 59.82 -64.13
N TRP A 340 0.06 58.79 -64.89
CA TRP A 340 0.02 58.92 -66.33
C TRP A 340 -1.06 59.95 -66.66
N TRP A 341 -0.67 61.05 -67.29
CA TRP A 341 -1.64 61.94 -67.92
C TRP A 341 -1.99 61.29 -69.27
N THR A 342 -3.20 60.77 -69.40
CA THR A 342 -3.74 60.45 -70.72
C THR A 342 -3.87 61.76 -71.49
N ALA A 343 -3.10 61.91 -72.56
CA ALA A 343 -3.02 63.13 -73.37
C ALA A 343 -4.27 63.30 -74.25
N SER A 344 -5.43 63.52 -73.62
CA SER A 344 -6.75 63.58 -74.26
C SER A 344 -7.63 64.73 -73.74
N MET A 345 -7.03 65.77 -73.16
CA MET A 345 -7.67 67.06 -72.85
C MET A 345 -6.82 68.23 -73.37
N ALA A 346 -6.61 68.25 -74.68
CA ALA A 346 -6.21 69.44 -75.43
C ALA A 346 -7.21 69.65 -76.56
N LYS A 347 -8.40 70.16 -76.22
CA LYS A 347 -9.28 70.85 -77.15
C LYS A 347 -9.23 72.34 -76.82
N TRP A 348 -8.94 73.12 -77.85
CA TRP A 348 -8.99 74.58 -77.84
C TRP A 348 -10.44 75.08 -77.78
#